data_AF-A0A496US21-F1
#
_entry.id   AF-A0A496US21-F1
#
_cell.length_a   1.000
_cell.length_b   1.000
_cell.length_c   1.000
_cell.angle_alpha   90.00
_cell.angle_beta   90.00
_cell.angle_gamma   90.00
#
_symmetry.space_group_name_H-M   'P 1'
#
loop_
_entity.id
_entity.type
_entity.pdbx_description
1 polymer ?
#
loop_
_entity_poly.entity_id
_entity_poly.type
_entity_poly.pdbx_seq_one_letter_code
_entity_poly.pdbx_strand_id
1 'polypeptide(L)'
;MNDEMYNNNQTAPQEPQQYAPPPPRPQAVRQPQARKSAVLATILSCMPGLGQVYVGYYQQGFIHVAVVALCITMLASGSARGFEPLFGVFLAFFWLYNMIDANRRAHHYNRMADGMGSENIPEEFPVPGTRGSVPVGIFMVVMGSLFLLDLNTDLSMAWLKDWWPLVLVGGGVWMILKARHKAE
;
A
#
# COMPACT_ATOMS: atom_id res chain seq x y z
N MET A 1 24.74 -81.11 13.53
CA MET A 1 23.97 -81.44 12.31
C MET A 1 23.25 -80.16 11.96
N ASN A 2 23.89 -79.39 11.08
CA ASN A 2 23.38 -78.14 10.56
C ASN A 2 22.37 -78.50 9.49
N ASP A 3 21.16 -77.95 9.54
CA ASP A 3 20.31 -77.89 8.35
C ASP A 3 19.64 -76.52 8.28
N GLU A 4 19.99 -75.86 7.18
CA GLU A 4 19.63 -74.53 6.76
C GLU A 4 18.12 -74.45 6.56
N MET A 5 17.39 -73.84 7.50
CA MET A 5 16.00 -73.44 7.27
C MET A 5 15.99 -72.20 6.37
N TYR A 6 16.01 -72.50 5.08
CA TYR A 6 15.81 -71.65 3.92
C TYR A 6 14.99 -70.37 4.19
N ASN A 7 15.68 -69.25 3.97
CA ASN A 7 15.13 -67.94 3.68
C ASN A 7 14.08 -68.03 2.55
N ASN A 8 12.81 -67.85 2.89
CA ASN A 8 11.71 -67.77 1.92
C ASN A 8 10.89 -66.49 2.13
N ASN A 9 11.56 -65.34 2.03
CA ASN A 9 10.87 -64.10 1.64
C ASN A 9 10.69 -64.09 0.12
N GLN A 10 9.74 -64.91 -0.35
CA GLN A 10 9.19 -64.76 -1.69
C GLN A 10 8.39 -63.45 -1.72
N THR A 11 8.98 -62.40 -2.27
CA THR A 11 8.23 -61.20 -2.70
C THR A 11 7.24 -61.63 -3.77
N ALA A 12 5.96 -61.71 -3.40
CA ALA A 12 4.87 -61.88 -4.36
C ALA A 12 4.97 -60.79 -5.46
N PRO A 13 4.69 -61.11 -6.73
CA PRO A 13 4.61 -60.10 -7.77
C PRO A 13 3.56 -59.05 -7.38
N GLN A 14 3.98 -57.80 -7.17
CA GLN A 14 3.03 -56.71 -6.97
C GLN A 14 2.29 -56.49 -8.28
N GLU A 15 0.98 -56.80 -8.29
CA GLU A 15 0.11 -56.41 -9.39
C GLU A 15 0.24 -54.90 -9.61
N PRO A 16 0.35 -54.41 -10.86
CA PRO A 16 0.44 -52.99 -11.13
C PRO A 16 -0.82 -52.32 -10.58
N GLN A 17 -0.67 -51.60 -9.47
CA GLN A 17 -1.76 -50.86 -8.87
C GLN A 17 -2.27 -49.85 -9.90
N GLN A 18 -3.43 -50.15 -10.47
CA GLN A 18 -4.13 -49.26 -11.38
C GLN A 18 -4.45 -48.00 -10.58
N TYR A 19 -3.69 -46.93 -10.85
CA TYR A 19 -3.84 -45.65 -10.19
C TYR A 19 -5.23 -45.09 -10.53
N ALA A 20 -6.20 -45.35 -9.66
CA ALA A 20 -7.49 -44.68 -9.73
C ALA A 20 -7.22 -43.18 -9.52
N PRO A 21 -7.74 -42.29 -10.39
CA PRO A 21 -7.61 -40.86 -10.16
C PRO A 21 -8.18 -40.54 -8.76
N PRO A 22 -7.48 -39.71 -7.97
CA PRO A 22 -7.95 -39.37 -6.64
C PRO A 22 -9.38 -38.81 -6.73
N PRO A 23 -10.27 -39.19 -5.78
CA PRO A 23 -11.64 -38.70 -5.80
C PRO A 23 -11.64 -37.16 -5.85
N PRO A 24 -12.55 -36.54 -6.62
CA PRO A 24 -12.66 -35.08 -6.65
C PRO A 24 -12.82 -34.59 -5.22
N ARG A 25 -11.85 -33.78 -4.76
CA ARG A 25 -11.90 -33.21 -3.41
C ARG A 25 -13.25 -32.52 -3.26
N PRO A 26 -14.00 -32.76 -2.16
CA PRO A 26 -15.18 -31.97 -1.88
C PRO A 26 -14.79 -30.51 -1.95
N GLN A 27 -15.34 -29.77 -2.92
CA GLN A 27 -15.20 -28.32 -2.93
C GLN A 27 -15.85 -27.87 -1.63
N ALA A 28 -15.05 -27.43 -0.66
CA ALA A 28 -15.57 -26.89 0.57
C ALA A 28 -16.57 -25.81 0.16
N VAL A 29 -17.85 -26.03 0.44
CA VAL A 29 -18.91 -25.06 0.17
C VAL A 29 -18.49 -23.80 0.92
N ARG A 30 -17.94 -22.83 0.19
CA ARG A 30 -17.41 -21.60 0.77
C ARG A 30 -18.63 -20.91 1.36
N GLN A 31 -18.76 -20.97 2.68
CA GLN A 31 -19.86 -20.34 3.40
C GLN A 31 -19.92 -18.87 2.95
N PRO A 32 -21.11 -18.30 2.69
CA PRO A 32 -21.24 -16.91 2.31
C PRO A 32 -20.57 -16.04 3.38
N GLN A 33 -19.40 -15.50 3.08
CA GLN A 33 -18.72 -14.59 4.01
C GLN A 33 -19.61 -13.37 4.17
N ALA A 34 -20.01 -13.07 5.41
CA ALA A 34 -20.90 -11.95 5.69
C ALA A 34 -20.31 -10.64 5.12
N ARG A 35 -21.11 -9.95 4.30
CA ARG A 35 -20.71 -8.67 3.68
C ARG A 35 -20.48 -7.63 4.76
N LYS A 36 -19.40 -6.86 4.62
CA LYS A 36 -19.11 -5.71 5.49
C LYS A 36 -19.63 -4.43 4.86
N SER A 37 -20.32 -3.61 5.64
CA SER A 37 -20.80 -2.30 5.17
C SER A 37 -19.63 -1.34 4.90
N ALA A 38 -19.49 -0.89 3.65
CA ALA A 38 -18.48 0.10 3.27
C ALA A 38 -18.77 1.49 3.85
N VAL A 39 -20.05 1.84 3.94
CA VAL A 39 -20.50 3.08 4.58
C VAL A 39 -20.11 3.09 6.06
N LEU A 40 -20.30 1.97 6.77
CA LEU A 40 -19.91 1.88 8.18
C LEU A 40 -18.39 1.97 8.34
N ALA A 41 -17.61 1.32 7.48
CA ALA A 41 -16.15 1.43 7.49
C ALA A 41 -15.69 2.89 7.31
N THR A 42 -16.34 3.60 6.38
CA THR A 42 -16.07 5.02 6.06
C THR A 42 -16.40 5.95 7.23
N ILE A 43 -17.56 5.74 7.88
CA ILE A 43 -17.95 6.53 9.06
C ILE A 43 -17.00 6.22 10.23
N LEU A 44 -16.61 4.96 10.43
CA LEU A 44 -15.66 4.60 11.48
C LEU A 44 -14.29 5.23 11.26
N SER A 45 -13.82 5.35 10.01
CA SER A 45 -12.57 6.05 9.68
C SER A 45 -12.59 7.56 9.94
N CYS A 46 -13.70 8.15 10.38
CA CYS A 46 -13.66 9.49 10.98
C CYS A 46 -12.71 9.53 12.18
N MET A 47 -12.52 8.41 12.88
CA MET A 47 -11.40 8.20 13.79
C MET A 47 -10.30 7.42 13.04
N PRO A 48 -9.12 8.02 12.82
CA PRO A 48 -8.07 7.42 12.00
C PRO A 48 -7.75 5.98 12.40
N GLY A 49 -7.90 5.06 11.44
CA GLY A 49 -7.58 3.64 11.59
C GLY A 49 -8.74 2.73 12.01
N LEU A 50 -9.84 3.24 12.57
CA LEU A 50 -10.96 2.38 13.01
C LEU A 50 -11.72 1.71 11.85
N GLY A 51 -11.86 2.40 10.71
CA GLY A 51 -12.52 1.84 9.53
C GLY A 51 -11.80 0.59 9.00
N GLN A 52 -10.47 0.63 9.00
CA GLN A 52 -9.58 -0.45 8.58
C GLN A 52 -9.67 -1.63 9.55
N VAL A 53 -9.65 -1.36 10.87
CA VAL A 53 -9.83 -2.36 11.93
C VAL A 53 -11.18 -3.07 11.78
N TYR A 54 -12.27 -2.35 11.50
CA TYR A 54 -13.59 -2.93 11.28
C TYR A 54 -13.62 -3.90 10.08
N VAL A 55 -12.97 -3.54 8.97
CA VAL A 55 -12.87 -4.42 7.80
C VAL A 55 -11.95 -5.61 8.05
N GLY A 56 -11.09 -5.57 9.08
CA GLY A 56 -10.16 -6.63 9.47
C GLY A 56 -8.72 -6.38 9.02
N TYR A 57 -8.43 -5.18 8.49
CA TYR A 57 -7.08 -4.74 8.12
C TYR A 57 -6.38 -4.10 9.33
N TYR A 58 -6.10 -4.90 10.36
CA TYR A 58 -5.55 -4.41 11.64
C TYR A 58 -4.21 -3.69 11.49
N GLN A 59 -3.26 -4.26 10.73
CA GLN A 59 -1.94 -3.66 10.53
C GLN A 59 -2.06 -2.24 9.98
N GLN A 60 -2.91 -2.06 8.98
CA GLN A 60 -3.13 -0.76 8.35
C GLN A 60 -3.86 0.19 9.29
N GLY A 61 -4.87 -0.29 10.02
CA GLY A 61 -5.52 0.49 11.07
C GLY A 61 -4.52 1.02 12.11
N PHE A 62 -3.63 0.16 12.63
CA PHE A 62 -2.60 0.57 13.59
C PHE A 62 -1.58 1.55 13.01
N ILE A 63 -1.17 1.38 11.75
CA ILE A 63 -0.27 2.34 11.08
C ILE A 63 -0.92 3.73 11.03
N HIS A 64 -2.19 3.83 10.66
CA HIS A 64 -2.88 5.12 10.60
C HIS A 64 -3.01 5.78 11.97
N VAL A 65 -3.33 5.01 13.01
CA VAL A 65 -3.34 5.50 14.40
C VAL A 65 -1.95 6.01 14.80
N ALA A 66 -0.89 5.24 14.51
CA ALA A 66 0.48 5.61 14.87
C ALA A 66 0.95 6.87 14.14
N VAL A 67 0.65 7.01 12.85
CA VAL A 67 0.99 8.21 12.06
C VAL A 67 0.31 9.44 12.63
N VAL A 68 -0.99 9.37 12.91
CA VAL A 68 -1.74 10.51 13.48
C VAL A 68 -1.26 10.84 14.88
N ALA A 69 -1.05 9.84 15.73
CA ALA A 69 -0.52 10.03 17.07
C ALA A 69 0.85 10.73 17.03
N LEU A 70 1.76 10.28 16.15
CA LEU A 70 3.08 10.88 15.99
C LEU A 70 2.99 12.34 15.52
N CYS A 71 2.14 12.64 14.53
CA CYS A 71 1.94 14.01 14.06
C CYS A 71 1.37 14.92 15.16
N ILE A 72 0.39 14.44 15.93
CA ILE A 72 -0.18 15.18 17.05
C ILE A 72 0.87 15.39 18.15
N THR A 73 1.66 14.38 18.50
CA THR A 73 2.75 14.51 19.49
C THR A 73 3.82 15.50 19.03
N MET A 74 4.22 15.47 17.76
CA MET A 74 5.16 16.43 17.15
C MET A 74 4.64 17.87 17.27
N LEU A 75 3.37 18.10 16.93
CA LEU A 75 2.72 19.40 17.03
C LEU A 75 2.58 19.87 18.49
N ALA A 76 2.11 18.99 19.38
CA ALA A 76 1.82 19.32 20.77
C ALA A 76 3.10 19.53 21.61
N SER A 77 4.18 18.83 21.29
CA SER A 77 5.46 18.98 22.00
C SER A 77 6.20 20.28 21.65
N GLY A 78 5.74 21.03 20.65
CA GLY A 78 6.46 22.21 20.13
C GLY A 78 7.78 21.87 19.44
N SER A 79 8.04 20.57 19.20
CA SER A 79 9.23 20.10 18.48
C SER A 79 9.17 20.41 16.98
N ALA A 80 7.98 20.69 16.47
CA ALA A 80 7.70 20.98 15.05
C ALA A 80 7.66 22.49 14.72
N ARG A 81 8.38 23.33 15.48
CA ARG A 81 8.40 24.80 15.26
C ARG A 81 8.78 25.16 13.82
N GLY A 82 7.91 25.90 13.14
CA GLY A 82 8.03 26.29 11.72
C GLY A 82 7.43 25.28 10.73
N PHE A 83 7.11 24.06 11.18
CA PHE A 83 6.50 23.00 10.37
C PHE A 83 5.01 22.79 10.68
N GLU A 84 4.41 23.55 11.59
CA GLU A 84 3.02 23.40 12.00
C GLU A 84 2.03 23.45 10.82
N PRO A 85 2.17 24.38 9.85
CA PRO A 85 1.29 24.41 8.67
C PRO A 85 1.41 23.12 7.82
N LEU A 86 2.63 22.58 7.70
CA LEU A 86 2.87 21.35 6.94
C LEU A 86 2.20 20.15 7.60
N PHE A 87 2.36 19.98 8.91
CA PHE A 87 1.71 18.91 9.65
C PHE A 87 0.18 19.06 9.66
N GLY A 88 -0.35 20.29 9.74
CA GLY A 88 -1.79 20.56 9.66
C GLY A 88 -2.39 20.19 8.31
N VAL A 89 -1.75 20.62 7.22
CA VAL A 89 -2.17 20.24 5.85
C VAL A 89 -2.04 18.74 5.65
N PHE A 90 -0.91 18.13 6.06
CA PHE A 90 -0.71 16.68 6.00
C PHE A 90 -1.83 15.93 6.73
N LEU A 91 -2.15 16.32 7.97
CA LEU A 91 -3.23 15.70 8.76
C LEU A 91 -4.59 15.82 8.06
N ALA A 92 -4.90 16.97 7.46
CA ALA A 92 -6.17 17.16 6.74
C ALA A 92 -6.29 16.21 5.53
N PHE A 93 -5.26 16.14 4.68
CA PHE A 93 -5.23 15.21 3.55
C PHE A 93 -5.20 13.75 4.02
N PHE A 94 -4.46 13.45 5.08
CA PHE A 94 -4.37 12.12 5.67
C PHE A 94 -5.73 11.64 6.21
N TRP A 95 -6.55 12.55 6.75
CA TRP A 95 -7.89 12.24 7.23
C TRP A 95 -8.82 11.81 6.08
N LEU A 96 -8.82 12.56 4.98
CA LEU A 96 -9.59 12.22 3.78
C LEU A 96 -9.09 10.92 3.15
N TYR A 97 -7.77 10.74 3.09
CA TYR A 97 -7.15 9.50 2.64
C TYR A 97 -7.59 8.31 3.49
N ASN A 98 -7.58 8.42 4.83
CA ASN A 98 -7.99 7.35 5.74
C ASN A 98 -9.44 6.91 5.47
N MET A 99 -10.33 7.86 5.17
CA MET A 99 -11.73 7.60 4.87
C MET A 99 -11.91 6.86 3.53
N ILE A 100 -11.19 7.30 2.50
CA ILE A 100 -11.21 6.65 1.17
C ILE A 100 -10.59 5.24 1.24
N ASP A 101 -9.49 5.07 1.98
CA ASP A 101 -8.80 3.80 2.17
C ASP A 101 -9.71 2.76 2.86
N ALA A 102 -10.42 3.15 3.92
CA ALA A 102 -11.39 2.28 4.60
C ALA A 102 -12.53 1.83 3.65
N ASN A 103 -13.05 2.74 2.82
CA ASN A 103 -14.08 2.42 1.84
C ASN A 103 -13.57 1.44 0.78
N ARG A 104 -12.40 1.70 0.18
CA ARG A 104 -11.76 0.83 -0.82
C ARG A 104 -11.55 -0.58 -0.25
N ARG A 105 -11.05 -0.69 0.98
CA ARG A 105 -10.83 -1.97 1.67
C ARG A 105 -12.13 -2.73 1.94
N ALA A 106 -13.20 -2.05 2.31
CA ALA A 106 -14.50 -2.69 2.53
C ALA A 106 -15.08 -3.28 1.23
N HIS A 107 -15.02 -2.54 0.13
CA HIS A 107 -15.43 -3.05 -1.18
C HIS A 107 -14.60 -4.24 -1.63
N HIS A 108 -13.30 -4.20 -1.38
CA HIS A 108 -12.42 -5.31 -1.67
C HIS A 108 -12.74 -6.57 -0.85
N TYR A 109 -12.93 -6.41 0.46
CA TYR A 109 -13.36 -7.52 1.33
C TYR A 109 -14.65 -8.17 0.81
N ASN A 110 -15.62 -7.37 0.38
CA ASN A 110 -16.88 -7.88 -0.18
C ASN A 110 -16.68 -8.61 -1.52
N ARG A 111 -15.82 -8.10 -2.42
CA ARG A 111 -15.47 -8.78 -3.69
C ARG A 111 -14.76 -10.11 -3.44
N MET A 112 -13.88 -10.17 -2.44
CA MET A 112 -13.22 -11.40 -2.01
C MET A 112 -14.22 -12.40 -1.40
N ALA A 113 -15.16 -11.92 -0.60
CA ALA A 113 -16.23 -12.72 -0.02
C ALA A 113 -17.14 -13.36 -1.09
N ASP A 114 -17.40 -12.65 -2.18
CA ASP A 114 -18.20 -13.12 -3.31
C ASP A 114 -17.46 -14.12 -4.24
N GLY A 115 -16.21 -14.48 -3.92
CA GLY A 115 -15.42 -15.43 -4.72
C GLY A 115 -14.96 -14.89 -6.09
N MET A 116 -15.23 -13.61 -6.38
CA MET A 116 -14.87 -12.93 -7.62
C MET A 116 -13.46 -12.29 -7.59
N GLY A 117 -12.76 -12.39 -6.46
CA GLY A 117 -11.46 -11.73 -6.24
C GLY A 117 -10.27 -12.63 -6.59
N SER A 118 -9.90 -12.73 -7.86
CA SER A 118 -8.55 -13.16 -8.28
C SER A 118 -7.57 -11.99 -8.37
N GLU A 119 -8.03 -10.79 -8.05
CA GLU A 119 -7.21 -9.59 -8.04
C GLU A 119 -6.67 -9.42 -6.63
N ASN A 120 -5.43 -9.88 -6.41
CA ASN A 120 -4.67 -9.45 -5.25
C ASN A 120 -4.64 -7.93 -5.31
N ILE A 121 -5.27 -7.23 -4.36
CA ILE A 121 -4.76 -5.88 -4.05
C ILE A 121 -3.27 -6.11 -3.81
N PRO A 122 -2.36 -5.53 -4.61
CA PRO A 122 -0.96 -5.53 -4.24
C PRO A 122 -0.98 -5.04 -2.80
N GLU A 123 -0.45 -5.80 -1.83
CA GLU A 123 -0.26 -5.28 -0.48
C GLU A 123 0.28 -3.87 -0.69
N GLU A 124 -0.52 -2.82 -0.46
CA GLU A 124 -0.22 -1.48 -1.03
C GLU A 124 1.03 -0.86 -0.36
N PHE A 125 1.73 -1.66 0.44
CA PHE A 125 3.16 -1.62 0.62
C PHE A 125 3.74 -3.03 0.41
N PRO A 126 4.27 -3.38 -0.79
CA PRO A 126 5.57 -4.03 -0.71
C PRO A 126 6.40 -3.01 0.04
N VAL A 127 6.83 -3.31 1.27
CA VAL A 127 7.90 -2.55 1.91
C VAL A 127 8.93 -2.43 0.81
N PRO A 128 9.19 -1.22 0.25
CA PRO A 128 9.97 -1.13 -0.96
C PRO A 128 11.26 -1.85 -0.63
N GLY A 129 11.53 -2.98 -1.29
CA GLY A 129 12.90 -3.45 -1.36
C GLY A 129 13.67 -2.21 -1.76
N THR A 130 14.64 -1.82 -0.93
CA THR A 130 15.37 -0.55 -0.84
C THR A 130 15.91 -0.03 -2.17
N ARG A 131 14.98 0.26 -3.08
CA ARG A 131 15.17 0.68 -4.46
C ARG A 131 14.04 1.66 -4.76
N GLY A 132 13.97 2.67 -3.90
CA GLY A 132 13.22 3.89 -4.19
C GLY A 132 13.69 4.46 -5.53
N SER A 133 12.77 5.07 -6.27
CA SER A 133 13.10 5.78 -7.48
C SER A 133 14.09 6.89 -7.14
N VAL A 134 15.34 6.71 -7.57
CA VAL A 134 16.43 7.70 -7.42
C VAL A 134 15.98 9.12 -7.78
N PRO A 135 15.15 9.35 -8.82
CA PRO A 135 14.61 10.68 -9.12
C PRO A 135 13.74 11.28 -7.99
N VAL A 136 12.94 10.46 -7.29
CA VAL A 136 12.07 10.92 -6.20
C VAL A 136 12.91 11.22 -4.95
N GLY A 137 13.91 10.37 -4.66
CA GLY A 137 14.88 10.63 -3.60
C GLY A 137 15.67 11.92 -3.85
N ILE A 138 16.16 12.12 -5.08
CA ILE A 138 16.85 13.36 -5.48
C ILE A 138 15.92 14.57 -5.34
N PHE A 139 14.68 14.47 -5.81
CA PHE A 139 13.70 15.54 -5.68
C PHE A 139 13.46 15.92 -4.22
N MET A 140 13.29 14.93 -3.34
CA MET A 140 13.13 15.16 -1.90
C MET A 140 14.37 15.80 -1.26
N VAL A 141 15.57 15.33 -1.62
CA VAL A 141 16.83 15.89 -1.11
C VAL A 141 17.00 17.34 -1.56
N VAL A 142 16.72 17.64 -2.83
CA VAL A 142 16.82 19.01 -3.38
C VAL A 142 15.76 19.91 -2.75
N MET A 143 14.51 19.47 -2.68
CA MET A 143 13.42 20.25 -2.10
C MET A 143 13.66 20.51 -0.60
N GLY A 144 14.10 19.50 0.15
CA GLY A 144 14.44 19.63 1.55
C GLY A 144 15.67 20.52 1.79
N SER A 145 16.69 20.43 0.93
CA SER A 145 17.87 21.30 1.01
C SER A 145 17.52 22.77 0.73
N LEU A 146 16.67 23.04 -0.25
CA LEU A 146 16.17 24.39 -0.55
C LEU A 146 15.37 24.96 0.63
N PHE A 147 14.52 24.14 1.25
CA PHE A 147 13.75 24.54 2.42
C PHE A 147 14.64 24.80 3.65
N LEU A 148 15.72 24.04 3.79
CA LEU A 148 16.71 24.22 4.86
C LEU A 148 17.53 25.51 4.65
N LEU A 149 17.85 25.85 3.40
CA LEU A 149 18.51 27.11 3.04
C LEU A 149 17.61 28.33 3.29
N ASP A 150 16.30 28.21 3.06
CA ASP A 150 15.33 29.27 3.40
C ASP A 150 15.20 29.45 4.94
N LEU A 151 15.32 28.36 5.70
CA LEU A 151 15.21 28.39 7.16
C LEU A 151 16.48 28.91 7.87
N ASN A 152 17.67 28.70 7.30
CA ASN A 152 18.96 28.97 7.98
C ASN A 152 19.76 30.13 7.36
N THR A 153 19.31 30.72 6.27
CA THR A 153 20.00 31.81 5.58
C THR A 153 18.98 32.84 5.09
N ASP A 154 19.35 34.13 5.10
CA ASP A 154 18.52 35.26 4.64
C ASP A 154 18.37 35.29 3.09
N LEU A 155 18.31 34.10 2.48
CA LEU A 155 18.18 33.83 1.06
C LEU A 155 16.68 33.89 0.71
N SER A 156 16.20 35.08 0.38
CA SER A 156 14.83 35.30 -0.10
C SER A 156 14.48 34.41 -1.30
N MET A 157 13.58 33.43 -1.11
CA MET A 157 13.04 32.60 -2.20
C MET A 157 11.95 33.31 -3.03
N ALA A 158 11.86 34.65 -2.92
CA ALA A 158 10.95 35.46 -3.74
C ALA A 158 11.21 35.24 -5.23
N TRP A 159 12.47 35.06 -5.63
CA TRP A 159 12.81 34.76 -7.02
C TRP A 159 12.17 33.46 -7.51
N LEU A 160 12.05 32.42 -6.68
CA LEU A 160 11.41 31.16 -7.10
C LEU A 160 9.90 31.34 -7.30
N LYS A 161 9.28 32.16 -6.46
CA LYS A 161 7.87 32.58 -6.58
C LYS A 161 7.62 33.45 -7.83
N ASP A 162 8.60 34.22 -8.27
CA ASP A 162 8.46 35.07 -9.45
C ASP A 162 8.74 34.28 -10.75
N TRP A 163 9.52 33.19 -10.69
CA TRP A 163 9.98 32.46 -11.86
C TRP A 163 9.25 31.13 -12.14
N TRP A 164 8.48 30.55 -11.20
CA TRP A 164 7.66 29.36 -11.49
C TRP A 164 6.66 29.54 -12.66
N PRO A 165 6.07 30.73 -12.93
CA PRO A 165 5.20 30.90 -14.09
C PRO A 165 5.96 30.74 -15.41
N LEU A 166 7.24 31.15 -15.47
CA LEU A 166 8.10 30.97 -16.65
C LEU A 166 8.36 29.49 -16.94
N VAL A 167 8.51 28.66 -15.90
CA VAL A 167 8.67 27.21 -16.05
C VAL A 167 7.39 26.57 -16.61
N LEU A 168 6.21 27.00 -16.15
CA LEU A 168 4.94 26.53 -16.70
C LEU A 168 4.72 26.98 -18.14
N VAL A 169 5.05 28.24 -18.45
CA VAL A 169 4.98 28.77 -19.82
C VAL A 169 5.94 28.01 -20.73
N GLY A 170 7.20 27.84 -20.33
CA GLY A 170 8.20 27.08 -21.09
C GLY A 170 7.81 25.61 -21.28
N GLY A 171 7.30 24.96 -20.23
CA GLY A 171 6.79 23.59 -20.30
C GLY A 171 5.60 23.46 -21.26
N GLY A 172 4.67 24.42 -21.23
CA GLY A 172 3.54 24.48 -22.17
C GLY A 172 3.99 24.68 -23.61
N VAL A 173 4.89 25.62 -23.87
CA VAL A 173 5.48 25.84 -25.21
C VAL A 173 6.19 24.59 -25.70
N TRP A 174 6.98 23.93 -24.85
CA TRP A 174 7.68 22.71 -25.20
C TRP A 174 6.71 21.56 -25.51
N MET A 175 5.59 21.42 -24.79
CA MET A 175 4.57 20.42 -25.12
C MET A 175 3.95 20.66 -26.50
N ILE A 176 3.71 21.91 -26.88
CA ILE A 176 3.16 22.25 -28.21
C ILE A 176 4.17 21.95 -29.32
N LEU A 177 5.44 22.30 -29.12
CA LEU A 177 6.51 22.02 -30.09
C LEU A 177 6.76 20.52 -30.23
N LYS A 178 6.77 19.78 -29.12
CA LYS A 178 6.91 18.32 -29.11
C LYS A 178 5.70 17.62 -29.71
N ALA A 179 4.50 18.14 -29.52
CA ALA A 179 3.29 17.62 -30.15
C ALA A 179 3.33 17.78 -31.67
N ARG A 180 3.89 18.89 -32.18
CA ARG A 180 4.09 19.10 -33.62
C ARG A 180 5.12 18.15 -34.24
N HIS A 181 6.22 17.85 -33.53
CA HIS A 181 7.24 16.92 -34.03
C HIS A 181 6.80 15.44 -34.09
N LYS A 182 5.69 15.07 -33.46
CA LYS A 182 5.11 13.71 -33.56
C LYS A 182 4.03 13.59 -34.65
N ALA A 183 3.65 14.70 -35.27
CA ALA A 183 2.62 14.76 -36.30
C ALA A 183 3.19 14.79 -37.74
N GLU A 184 4.52 14.81 -37.87
CA GLU A 184 5.28 14.61 -39.12
C GLU A 184 5.96 13.22 -39.08
#